data_AF-K1QDK7-F1
#
_entry.id   AF-K1QDK7-F1
#
_cell.length_a   1.000
_cell.length_b   1.000
_cell.length_c   1.000
_cell.angle_alpha   90.00
_cell.angle_beta   90.00
_cell.angle_gamma   90.00
#
_symmetry.space_group_name_H-M   'P 1'
#
loop_
_entity.id
_entity.type
_entity.pdbx_description
1 polymer ?
#
loop_
_entity_poly.entity_id
_entity_poly.type
_entity_poly.pdbx_seq_one_letter_code
_entity_poly.pdbx_strand_id
1 'polypeptide(L)'
;MESWLEICRGLILLAVLLSLGAFLCGLVGLCIHSHCSKRAWFILAGALMSLVALLDLLTLILYPAMFNSDIVHLQTDSHWMYTLKTWNFDWTYGFGWGAFIFTVGASLFFILPLDDKKTISKPFRAINHR
;
A
#
# COMPACT_ATOMS: atom_id res chain seq x y z
N MET A 1 19.55 -8.52 18.17
CA MET A 1 19.62 -7.65 16.97
C MET A 1 19.06 -8.29 15.70
N GLU A 2 19.01 -9.62 15.53
CA GLU A 2 18.65 -10.22 14.22
C GLU A 2 17.14 -10.46 13.98
N SER A 3 16.35 -10.71 15.04
CA SER A 3 14.96 -11.18 14.88
C SER A 3 14.01 -10.16 14.26
N TRP A 4 14.14 -8.86 14.57
CA TRP A 4 13.23 -7.83 14.05
C TRP A 4 13.53 -7.47 12.59
N LEU A 5 14.80 -7.52 12.18
CA LEU A 5 15.21 -7.31 10.78
C LEU A 5 14.66 -8.42 9.88
N GLU A 6 14.67 -9.66 10.35
CA GLU A 6 14.11 -10.79 9.62
C GLU A 6 12.58 -10.64 9.43
N ILE A 7 11.88 -10.13 10.44
CA ILE A 7 10.45 -9.80 10.36
C ILE A 7 10.21 -8.70 9.31
N CYS A 8 10.96 -7.59 9.35
CA CYS A 8 10.85 -6.51 8.36
C CYS A 8 11.08 -7.02 6.94
N ARG A 9 12.09 -7.88 6.73
CA ARG A 9 12.36 -8.51 5.44
C ARG A 9 11.19 -9.38 4.98
N GLY A 10 10.62 -10.17 5.88
CA GLY A 10 9.45 -11.00 5.60
C GLY A 10 8.23 -10.17 5.21
N LEU A 11 7.96 -9.08 5.93
CA LEU A 11 6.85 -8.17 5.67
C LEU A 11 6.95 -7.52 4.28
N ILE A 12 8.14 -7.02 3.89
CA ILE A 12 8.36 -6.41 2.58
C ILE A 12 8.19 -7.44 1.46
N LEU A 13 8.77 -8.63 1.61
CA LEU A 13 8.63 -9.69 0.60
C LEU A 13 7.16 -10.10 0.43
N LEU A 14 6.42 -10.21 1.53
CA LEU A 14 4.99 -10.50 1.50
C LEU A 14 4.20 -9.37 0.82
N ALA A 15 4.50 -8.11 1.14
CA ALA A 15 3.88 -6.94 0.52
C ALA A 15 4.10 -6.92 -1.01
N VAL A 16 5.31 -7.25 -1.48
CA VAL A 16 5.63 -7.36 -2.91
C VAL A 16 4.83 -8.49 -3.59
N LEU A 17 4.74 -9.66 -2.95
CA LEU A 17 3.97 -10.78 -3.48
C LEU A 17 2.46 -10.46 -3.58
N LEU A 18 1.91 -9.82 -2.56
CA LEU A 18 0.52 -9.37 -2.55
C LEU A 18 0.27 -8.28 -3.60
N SER A 19 1.22 -7.35 -3.79
CA SER A 19 1.15 -6.32 -4.82
C SER A 19 1.11 -6.92 -6.22
N LEU A 20 1.93 -7.94 -6.47
CA LEU A 20 1.91 -8.68 -7.74
C LEU A 20 0.56 -9.38 -7.95
N GLY A 21 0.01 -10.01 -6.91
CA GLY A 21 -1.32 -10.64 -6.95
C GLY A 21 -2.43 -9.62 -7.26
N ALA A 22 -2.39 -8.45 -6.64
CA ALA A 22 -3.33 -7.37 -6.89
C ALA A 22 -3.22 -6.82 -8.32
N PHE A 23 -2.01 -6.70 -8.86
CA PHE A 23 -1.77 -6.32 -10.25
C PHE A 23 -2.39 -7.32 -11.23
N LEU A 24 -2.18 -8.62 -11.01
CA LEU A 24 -2.80 -9.67 -11.83
C LEU A 24 -4.34 -9.64 -11.74
N CYS A 25 -4.90 -9.44 -10.54
CA CYS A 25 -6.35 -9.28 -10.37
C CYS A 25 -6.89 -8.07 -11.13
N GLY A 26 -6.16 -6.95 -11.12
CA GLY A 26 -6.50 -5.75 -11.89
C GLY A 26 -6.46 -5.99 -13.40
N LEU A 27 -5.46 -6.70 -13.91
CA LEU A 27 -5.37 -7.08 -15.32
C LEU A 27 -6.54 -7.99 -15.74
N VAL A 28 -6.83 -9.01 -14.94
CA VAL A 28 -7.98 -9.90 -15.18
C VAL A 28 -9.29 -9.11 -15.18
N GLY A 29 -9.46 -8.18 -14.24
CA GLY A 29 -10.60 -7.26 -14.20
C GLY A 29 -10.72 -6.38 -15.46
N LEU A 30 -9.60 -6.01 -16.08
CA LEU A 30 -9.59 -5.26 -17.33
C LEU A 30 -9.99 -6.11 -18.54
N CYS A 31 -9.61 -7.39 -18.56
CA CYS A 31 -9.92 -8.32 -19.65
C CYS A 31 -11.37 -8.87 -19.62
N ILE A 32 -12.08 -8.78 -18.49
CA ILE A 32 -13.45 -9.30 -18.36
C ILE A 32 -14.48 -8.32 -18.93
N HIS A 33 -15.34 -8.83 -19.82
CA HIS A 33 -16.42 -8.05 -20.46
C HIS A 33 -17.69 -7.92 -19.59
N SER A 34 -17.92 -8.86 -18.67
CA SER A 34 -19.11 -8.88 -17.81
C SER A 34 -19.03 -7.84 -16.68
N HIS A 35 -19.89 -6.81 -16.73
CA HIS A 35 -19.91 -5.68 -15.78
C HIS A 35 -19.98 -6.09 -14.29
N CYS A 36 -20.74 -7.13 -13.95
CA CYS A 36 -20.93 -7.56 -12.56
C CYS A 36 -19.67 -8.24 -11.99
N SER A 37 -19.01 -9.09 -12.79
CA SER A 37 -17.79 -9.78 -12.38
C SER A 37 -16.59 -8.84 -12.35
N LYS A 38 -16.50 -7.92 -13.34
CA LYS A 38 -15.45 -6.89 -13.43
C LYS A 38 -15.32 -6.09 -12.13
N ARG A 39 -16.44 -5.64 -11.56
CA ARG A 39 -16.44 -4.87 -10.31
C ARG A 39 -15.93 -5.67 -9.11
N ALA A 40 -16.25 -6.96 -9.04
CA ALA A 40 -15.75 -7.81 -7.96
C ALA A 40 -14.22 -7.97 -7.99
N TRP A 41 -13.63 -8.13 -9.19
CA TRP A 41 -12.17 -8.22 -9.36
C TRP A 41 -11.44 -6.93 -8.97
N PHE A 42 -12.00 -5.77 -9.30
CA PHE A 42 -11.41 -4.49 -8.90
C PHE A 42 -11.52 -4.23 -7.40
N ILE A 43 -12.66 -4.58 -6.77
CA ILE A 43 -12.78 -4.48 -5.31
C ILE A 43 -11.78 -5.41 -4.62
N LEU A 44 -11.59 -6.63 -5.15
CA LEU A 44 -10.60 -7.57 -4.62
C LEU A 44 -9.17 -7.02 -4.76
N ALA A 45 -8.82 -6.48 -5.94
CA ALA A 45 -7.52 -5.85 -6.17
C ALA A 45 -7.28 -4.65 -5.24
N GLY A 46 -8.30 -3.81 -5.03
CA GLY A 46 -8.26 -2.70 -4.09
C GLY A 46 -8.10 -3.14 -2.64
N ALA A 47 -8.81 -4.19 -2.23
CA ALA A 47 -8.67 -4.77 -0.89
C ALA A 47 -7.26 -5.34 -0.64
N LEU A 48 -6.67 -6.01 -1.63
CA LEU A 48 -5.29 -6.47 -1.56
C LEU A 48 -4.31 -5.30 -1.49
N MET A 49 -4.50 -4.24 -2.28
CA MET A 49 -3.66 -3.03 -2.21
C MET A 49 -3.77 -2.31 -0.86
N SER A 50 -4.96 -2.28 -0.24
CA SER A 50 -5.12 -1.78 1.13
C SER A 50 -4.32 -2.60 2.14
N LEU A 51 -4.30 -3.93 2.00
CA LEU A 51 -3.53 -4.80 2.88
C LEU A 51 -2.02 -4.56 2.71
N VAL A 52 -1.55 -4.41 1.47
CA VAL A 52 -0.14 -4.04 1.16
C VAL A 52 0.21 -2.73 1.84
N ALA A 53 -0.63 -1.69 1.71
CA ALA A 53 -0.37 -0.39 2.32
C ALA A 53 -0.21 -0.49 3.85
N LEU A 54 -0.98 -1.35 4.52
CA LEU A 54 -0.83 -1.59 5.96
C LEU A 54 0.50 -2.27 6.32
N LEU A 55 0.95 -3.24 5.51
CA LEU A 55 2.23 -3.93 5.71
C LEU A 55 3.42 -2.99 5.47
N ASP A 56 3.35 -2.15 4.43
CA ASP A 56 4.34 -1.12 4.15
C ASP A 56 4.42 -0.13 5.30
N LEU A 57 3.27 0.40 5.76
CA LEU A 57 3.21 1.32 6.88
C LEU A 57 3.81 0.72 8.16
N LEU A 58 3.46 -0.54 8.46
CA LEU A 58 3.99 -1.25 9.61
C LEU A 58 5.51 -1.38 9.53
N THR A 59 6.05 -1.72 8.36
CA THR A 59 7.50 -1.85 8.17
C THR A 59 8.22 -0.50 8.28
N LEU A 60 7.63 0.55 7.70
CA LEU A 60 8.14 1.91 7.75
C LEU A 60 8.23 2.47 9.18
N ILE A 61 7.33 2.04 10.07
CA ILE A 61 7.33 2.45 11.48
C ILE A 61 8.22 1.54 12.33
N LEU A 62 8.15 0.21 12.13
CA LEU A 62 8.92 -0.76 12.90
C LEU A 62 10.42 -0.56 12.72
N TYR A 63 10.87 -0.30 11.49
CA TYR A 63 12.29 -0.17 11.18
C TYR A 63 12.98 0.94 12.02
N PRO A 64 12.53 2.21 12.00
CA PRO A 64 13.13 3.24 12.85
C PRO A 64 12.84 3.01 14.33
N ALA A 65 11.66 2.50 14.73
CA ALA A 65 11.34 2.29 16.14
C ALA A 65 12.30 1.29 16.81
N MET A 66 12.51 0.14 16.18
CA MET A 66 13.42 -0.91 16.67
C MET A 66 14.89 -0.49 16.58
N PHE A 67 15.25 0.27 15.54
CA PHE A 67 16.59 0.81 15.41
C PHE A 67 16.94 1.80 16.54
N ASN A 68 15.98 2.67 16.90
CA ASN A 68 16.18 3.61 18.01
C ASN A 68 16.29 2.88 19.36
N SER A 69 15.49 1.83 19.59
CA SER A 69 15.62 1.05 20.83
C SER A 69 16.98 0.35 20.92
N ASP A 70 17.47 -0.23 19.82
CA ASP A 70 18.76 -0.91 19.81
C ASP A 70 19.92 0.06 20.07
N ILE A 71 19.89 1.28 19.50
CA ILE A 71 20.92 2.30 19.78
C ILE A 71 20.90 2.75 21.24
N VAL A 72 19.72 2.99 21.84
CA VAL A 72 19.61 3.42 23.24
C VAL A 72 20.13 2.35 24.20
N HIS A 73 19.83 1.07 23.94
CA HIS A 73 20.34 -0.04 24.73
C HIS A 73 21.88 -0.15 24.62
N LEU A 74 22.42 -0.12 23.39
CA LEU A 74 23.85 -0.21 23.15
C LEU A 74 24.62 0.96 23.79
N GLN A 75 24.05 2.17 23.79
CA GLN A 75 24.69 3.35 24.40
C GLN A 75 24.75 3.29 25.93
N THR A 76 23.88 2.51 26.57
CA THR A 76 23.81 2.40 28.04
C THR A 76 24.80 1.36 28.58
N ASP A 77 25.11 0.31 27.82
CA ASP A 77 25.99 -0.79 28.26
C ASP A 77 27.49 -0.57 27.96
N SER A 78 27.85 0.26 26.98
CA SER A 78 29.26 0.49 26.65
C SER A 78 29.82 1.76 27.29
N HIS A 79 30.66 1.59 28.31
CA HIS A 79 31.53 2.60 28.93
C HIS A 79 32.62 3.16 27.97
N TRP A 80 32.69 2.67 26.74
CA TRP A 80 33.64 3.12 25.72
C TRP A 80 32.88 3.83 24.60
N MET A 81 33.23 5.09 24.43
CA MET A 81 32.66 6.04 23.49
C MET A 81 33.04 5.70 22.03
N TYR A 82 32.54 4.59 21.50
CA TYR A 82 32.44 4.42 20.05
C TYR A 82 31.16 5.13 19.62
N THR A 83 31.29 6.14 18.75
CA THR A 83 30.15 6.82 18.14
C THR A 83 29.31 5.79 17.39
N LEU A 84 28.25 5.28 18.04
CA LEU A 84 27.25 4.44 17.41
C LEU A 84 26.79 5.18 16.15
N LYS A 85 26.87 4.51 15.00
CA LYS A 85 26.50 5.08 13.70
C LYS A 85 25.08 5.60 13.83
N THR A 86 24.95 6.93 13.91
CA THR A 86 23.66 7.59 14.08
C THR A 86 22.77 7.19 12.91
N TRP A 87 21.47 7.00 13.18
CA TRP A 87 20.51 6.76 12.12
C TRP A 87 20.56 7.96 11.16
N ASN A 88 21.10 7.75 9.97
CA ASN A 88 21.04 8.75 8.91
C ASN A 88 19.86 8.37 8.05
N PHE A 89 18.96 9.33 7.84
CA PHE A 89 17.86 9.17 6.90
C PHE A 89 18.42 8.94 5.50
N ASP A 90 18.50 7.68 5.11
CA ASP A 90 18.82 7.32 3.74
C ASP A 90 17.64 7.63 2.82
N TRP A 91 17.96 7.90 1.56
CA TRP A 91 16.98 8.14 0.51
C TRP A 91 15.96 6.99 0.37
N THR A 92 16.36 5.77 0.72
CA THR A 92 15.52 4.57 0.72
C THR A 92 14.29 4.71 1.63
N TYR A 93 14.42 5.39 2.77
CA TYR A 93 13.29 5.65 3.66
C TYR A 93 12.28 6.60 3.00
N GLY A 94 12.77 7.63 2.31
CA GLY A 94 11.94 8.54 1.52
C GLY A 94 11.19 7.83 0.39
N PHE A 95 11.89 6.94 -0.34
CA PHE A 95 11.26 6.10 -1.36
C PHE A 95 10.18 5.18 -0.76
N GLY A 96 10.39 4.65 0.45
CA GLY A 96 9.38 3.85 1.15
C GLY A 96 8.08 4.61 1.41
N TRP A 97 8.16 5.86 1.89
CA TRP A 97 6.96 6.70 2.10
C TRP A 97 6.27 7.06 0.79
N GLY A 98 7.05 7.34 -0.26
CA GLY A 98 6.51 7.56 -1.59
C GLY A 98 5.73 6.35 -2.10
N ALA A 99 6.32 5.15 -1.99
CA ALA A 99 5.67 3.90 -2.37
C ALA A 99 4.35 3.70 -1.61
N PHE A 100 4.35 3.89 -0.28
CA PHE A 100 3.15 3.80 0.54
C PHE A 100 2.02 4.73 0.06
N ILE A 101 2.32 5.99 -0.24
CA ILE A 101 1.33 6.96 -0.74
C ILE A 101 0.73 6.49 -2.08
N PHE A 102 1.57 6.01 -3.00
CA PHE A 102 1.09 5.48 -4.27
C PHE A 102 0.22 4.23 -4.10
N THR A 103 0.59 3.32 -3.18
CA THR A 103 -0.21 2.12 -2.87
C THR A 103 -1.58 2.50 -2.31
N VAL A 104 -1.65 3.49 -1.41
CA VAL A 104 -2.92 4.01 -0.87
C VAL A 104 -3.75 4.64 -1.99
N GLY A 105 -3.15 5.46 -2.84
CA GLY A 105 -3.82 6.05 -4.00
C GLY A 105 -4.39 4.98 -4.94
N ALA A 106 -3.60 3.95 -5.27
CA ALA A 106 -4.03 2.84 -6.11
C ALA A 106 -5.21 2.07 -5.49
N SER A 107 -5.17 1.79 -4.19
CA SER A 107 -6.28 1.15 -3.47
C SER A 107 -7.58 1.97 -3.62
N LEU A 108 -7.51 3.28 -3.38
CA LEU A 108 -8.67 4.17 -3.54
C LEU A 108 -9.20 4.14 -4.97
N PHE A 109 -8.33 4.22 -5.98
CA PHE A 109 -8.74 4.17 -7.39
C PHE A 109 -9.44 2.85 -7.75
N PHE A 110 -9.01 1.72 -7.18
CA PHE A 110 -9.65 0.42 -7.44
C PHE A 110 -11.01 0.26 -6.75
N ILE A 111 -11.20 0.87 -5.59
CA ILE A 111 -12.45 0.77 -4.81
C ILE A 111 -13.50 1.77 -5.30
N LEU A 112 -13.08 2.95 -5.75
CA LEU A 112 -13.98 4.00 -6.19
C LEU A 112 -14.81 3.52 -7.39
N PRO A 113 -16.15 3.55 -7.31
CA PRO A 113 -16.98 3.24 -8.46
C PRO A 113 -16.77 4.34 -9.50
N LEU A 114 -16.13 4.02 -10.62
CA LEU A 114 -16.22 4.84 -11.82
C LEU A 114 -17.71 4.91 -12.17
N ASP A 115 -18.28 6.09 -11.96
CA ASP A 115 -19.71 6.38 -12.01
C ASP A 115 -20.19 6.31 -13.47
N ASP A 116 -20.37 5.09 -13.99
CA ASP A 116 -20.93 4.82 -15.32
C ASP A 116 -22.45 5.08 -15.39
N LYS A 117 -22.98 5.86 -14.42
CA LYS A 117 -24.40 6.25 -14.34
C LYS A 117 -24.65 7.72 -14.69
N LYS A 118 -23.61 8.51 -15.02
CA LYS A 118 -23.79 9.93 -15.37
C LYS A 118 -23.70 10.25 -16.87
N THR A 119 -23.36 9.29 -17.72
CA THR A 119 -23.37 9.45 -19.19
C THR A 119 -24.65 8.98 -19.86
N ILE A 120 -25.60 8.38 -19.13
CA ILE A 120 -26.99 8.33 -19.62
C ILE A 120 -27.58 9.70 -19.34
N SER A 121 -27.32 10.64 -20.26
CA SER A 121 -28.21 11.75 -20.51
C SER A 121 -29.63 11.19 -20.52
N LYS A 122 -30.43 11.47 -19.47
CA LYS A 122 -31.87 11.23 -19.55
C LYS A 122 -32.32 12.03 -20.77
N PRO A 123 -32.75 11.42 -21.89
CA PRO A 123 -33.32 12.22 -22.96
C PRO A 123 -34.52 12.92 -22.30
N PHE A 124 -34.52 14.25 -22.38
CA PHE A 124 -35.60 15.09 -21.88
C PHE A 124 -36.93 14.43 -22.27
N ARG A 125 -37.67 13.99 -21.25
CA ARG A 125 -39.02 13.48 -21.39
C ARG A 125 -39.83 14.59 -22.04
N ALA A 126 -40.03 14.51 -23.35
CA ALA A 126 -40.87 15.43 -24.09
C ALA A 126 -42.27 15.36 -23.49
N ILE A 127 -42.65 16.42 -22.77
CA ILE A 127 -43.98 16.58 -22.19
C ILE A 127 -44.89 16.91 -23.37
N ASN A 128 -45.56 15.90 -23.91
CA ASN A 128 -46.59 16.08 -24.93
C ASN A 128 -47.84 16.62 -24.21
N HIS A 129 -48.01 17.94 -24.20
CA HIS A 129 -49.28 18.56 -23.84
C HIS A 129 -50.21 18.44 -25.04
N ARG A 130 -51.14 17.50 -24.95
CA ARG A 130 -52.33 17.43 -25.80
C ARG A 130 -53.55 17.59 -24.93
#